data_AF-A0A1L3GH85-F1
#
_entry.id   AF-A0A1L3GH85-F1
#
_cell.length_a   1.000
_cell.length_b   1.000
_cell.length_c   1.000
_cell.angle_alpha   90.00
_cell.angle_beta   90.00
_cell.angle_gamma   90.00
#
_symmetry.space_group_name_H-M   'P 1'
#
loop_
_entity.id
_entity.type
_entity.pdbx_description
1 polymer ?
#
loop_
_entity_poly.entity_id
_entity_poly.type
_entity_poly.pdbx_seq_one_letter_code
_entity_poly.pdbx_strand_id
1 'polypeptide(L)'
;MINRTLWKKLWEYDPNSLVVMDHDSMMIKIVNPSFCDIVKTGEADVLGKHASAFFDDLSDFQEAWDKNSVIRKEKKFQRYGTYMRLVIFPMKDEGVVACILVDLTCEHHQREEMRRIKEELLLNVNKVIDKQMHIAQQIAGLLGETTAEAKVSLIKIRNALNEEIK
;
A
#
# COMPACT_ATOMS: atom_id res chain seq x y z
N MET A 1 24.96 31.94 3.59
CA MET A 1 25.23 30.80 2.69
C MET A 1 24.96 29.52 3.45
N ILE A 2 23.82 28.86 3.20
CA ILE A 2 23.58 27.53 3.74
C ILE A 2 24.62 26.61 3.10
N ASN A 3 25.44 25.98 3.95
CA ASN A 3 26.60 25.23 3.55
C ASN A 3 26.17 24.08 2.63
N ARG A 4 26.66 24.01 1.38
CA ARG A 4 26.36 22.93 0.42
C ARG A 4 26.59 21.54 1.03
N THR A 5 27.46 21.46 2.05
CA THR A 5 27.74 20.24 2.82
C THR A 5 26.57 19.74 3.68
N LEU A 6 25.65 20.61 4.13
CA LEU A 6 24.52 20.20 4.98
C LEU A 6 23.46 19.44 4.17
N TRP A 7 23.11 19.94 2.98
CA TRP A 7 22.13 19.30 2.11
C TRP A 7 22.60 17.93 1.63
N LYS A 8 23.89 17.82 1.27
CA LYS A 8 24.49 16.53 0.92
C LYS A 8 24.40 15.52 2.07
N LYS A 9 24.74 15.94 3.29
CA LYS A 9 24.61 15.08 4.47
C LYS A 9 23.16 14.67 4.74
N LEU A 10 22.20 15.57 4.59
CA LEU A 10 20.79 15.22 4.77
C LEU A 10 20.37 14.10 3.83
N TRP A 11 20.81 14.12 2.57
CA TRP A 11 20.52 13.07 1.61
C TRP A 11 21.23 11.75 1.92
N GLU A 12 22.47 11.81 2.43
CA GLU A 12 23.23 10.64 2.88
C GLU A 12 22.56 9.90 4.05
N TYR A 13 21.85 10.62 4.92
CA TYR A 13 21.13 10.06 6.08
C TYR A 13 19.63 9.87 5.86
N ASP A 14 19.07 10.27 4.71
CA ASP A 14 17.65 10.09 4.44
C ASP A 14 17.35 8.58 4.30
N PRO A 15 16.45 8.02 5.13
CA PRO A 15 16.09 6.61 5.01
C PRO A 15 15.32 6.30 3.72
N ASN A 16 14.69 7.31 3.10
CA ASN A 16 14.01 7.15 1.82
C ASN A 16 15.03 7.07 0.69
N SER A 17 14.65 6.38 -0.37
CA SER A 17 15.48 6.29 -1.56
C SER A 17 15.19 7.46 -2.49
N LEU A 18 16.21 8.22 -2.85
CA LEU A 18 16.11 9.34 -3.76
C LEU A 18 16.85 9.02 -5.05
N VAL A 19 16.20 9.31 -6.18
CA VAL A 19 16.79 9.23 -7.51
C VAL A 19 16.39 10.44 -8.33
N VAL A 20 17.34 11.00 -9.06
CA VAL A 20 17.14 12.08 -10.02
C VAL A 20 17.66 11.62 -11.36
N MET A 21 16.87 11.81 -12.40
CA MET A 21 17.24 11.47 -13.77
C MET A 21 16.96 12.63 -14.73
N ASP A 22 17.74 12.66 -15.78
CA ASP A 22 17.54 13.53 -16.94
C ASP A 22 16.18 13.24 -17.58
N HIS A 23 15.40 14.27 -17.91
CA HIS A 23 14.10 14.06 -18.51
C HIS A 23 14.19 13.40 -19.90
N ASP A 24 15.06 13.90 -20.78
CA ASP A 24 15.05 13.48 -22.18
C ASP A 24 15.67 12.09 -22.35
N SER A 25 16.81 11.85 -21.70
CA SER A 25 17.56 10.61 -21.83
C SER A 25 17.18 9.55 -20.80
N MET A 26 16.42 9.91 -19.75
CA MET A 26 16.10 9.05 -18.60
C MET A 26 17.35 8.44 -17.94
N MET A 27 18.48 9.15 -18.04
CA MET A 27 19.76 8.75 -17.46
C MET A 27 19.83 9.23 -16.01
N ILE A 28 20.19 8.33 -15.10
CA ILE A 28 20.31 8.65 -13.68
C ILE A 28 21.48 9.61 -13.47
N LYS A 29 21.20 10.74 -12.84
CA LYS A 29 22.15 11.81 -12.54
C LYS A 29 22.59 11.81 -11.09
N ILE A 30 21.67 11.53 -10.17
CA ILE A 30 21.93 11.57 -8.72
C ILE A 30 21.13 10.46 -8.05
N VAL A 31 21.75 9.80 -7.07
CA VAL A 31 21.11 8.86 -6.15
C VAL A 31 21.62 9.09 -4.73
N ASN A 32 20.86 8.65 -3.74
CA ASN A 32 21.36 8.57 -2.36
C ASN A 32 21.71 7.12 -1.97
N PRO A 33 22.39 6.90 -0.83
CA PRO A 33 22.75 5.56 -0.37
C PRO A 33 21.55 4.62 -0.22
N SER A 34 20.41 5.10 0.28
CA SER A 34 19.19 4.28 0.43
C SER A 34 18.72 3.70 -0.91
N PHE A 35 18.79 4.48 -2.00
CA PHE A 35 18.46 3.96 -3.34
C PHE A 35 19.39 2.82 -3.76
N CYS A 36 20.70 2.99 -3.52
CA CYS A 36 21.72 1.97 -3.79
C CYS A 36 21.46 0.67 -3.01
N ASP A 37 21.02 0.76 -1.76
CA ASP A 37 20.67 -0.39 -0.92
C ASP A 37 19.48 -1.18 -1.50
N ILE A 38 18.44 -0.46 -1.99
CA ILE A 38 17.29 -1.07 -2.64
C ILE A 38 17.68 -1.81 -3.92
N VAL A 39 18.47 -1.17 -4.78
CA VAL A 39 18.90 -1.77 -6.05
C VAL A 39 20.07 -2.74 -5.88
N LYS A 40 20.59 -2.90 -4.65
CA LYS A 40 21.69 -3.79 -4.25
C LYS A 40 22.93 -3.61 -5.11
N THR A 41 23.28 -2.37 -5.41
CA THR A 41 24.38 -2.01 -6.32
C THR A 41 25.00 -0.69 -5.88
N GLY A 42 26.29 -0.49 -6.13
CA GLY A 42 26.99 0.73 -5.73
C GLY A 42 26.60 1.95 -6.57
N GLU A 43 26.78 3.15 -6.03
CA GLU A 43 26.48 4.42 -6.72
C GLU A 43 27.14 4.52 -8.10
N ALA A 44 28.41 4.12 -8.22
CA ALA A 44 29.16 4.18 -9.48
C ALA A 44 28.56 3.30 -10.60
N ASP A 45 27.87 2.22 -10.25
CA ASP A 45 27.23 1.32 -11.20
C ASP A 45 25.81 1.78 -11.57
N VAL A 46 25.25 2.73 -10.82
CA VAL A 46 23.92 3.30 -11.03
C VAL A 46 24.00 4.63 -11.80
N LEU A 47 24.95 5.49 -11.45
CA LEU A 47 25.10 6.80 -12.07
C LEU A 47 25.40 6.67 -13.57
N GLY A 48 24.74 7.49 -14.38
CA GLY A 48 24.91 7.47 -15.83
C GLY A 48 24.40 6.19 -16.49
N LYS A 49 23.57 5.39 -15.81
CA LYS A 49 22.78 4.32 -16.44
C LYS A 49 21.39 4.81 -16.76
N HIS A 50 20.77 4.18 -17.75
CA HIS A 50 19.38 4.43 -18.08
C HIS A 50 18.46 3.85 -16.99
N ALA A 51 17.43 4.60 -16.59
CA ALA A 51 16.56 4.24 -15.47
C ALA A 51 15.82 2.91 -15.65
N SER A 52 15.59 2.46 -16.89
CA SER A 52 14.99 1.13 -17.18
C SER A 52 15.83 -0.05 -16.69
N ALA A 53 17.12 0.17 -16.38
CA ALA A 53 17.95 -0.83 -15.73
C ALA A 53 17.51 -1.13 -14.28
N PHE A 54 16.73 -0.24 -13.65
CA PHE A 54 16.29 -0.35 -12.25
C PHE A 54 14.77 -0.28 -12.09
N PHE A 55 14.08 0.36 -13.02
CA PHE A 55 12.62 0.49 -13.04
C PHE A 55 12.03 -0.34 -14.18
N ASP A 56 11.00 -1.14 -13.87
CA ASP A 56 10.30 -1.95 -14.89
C ASP A 56 9.40 -1.08 -15.80
N ASP A 57 8.93 0.06 -15.29
CA ASP A 57 8.09 1.01 -16.02
C ASP A 57 8.46 2.45 -15.65
N LEU A 58 8.67 3.28 -16.67
CA LEU A 58 9.02 4.71 -16.59
C LEU A 58 7.86 5.65 -16.96
N SER A 59 6.69 5.11 -17.30
CA SER A 59 5.51 5.88 -17.70
C SER A 59 5.12 6.95 -16.67
N ASP A 60 5.22 6.62 -15.38
CA ASP A 60 4.94 7.56 -14.28
C ASP A 60 5.88 8.78 -14.29
N PHE A 61 7.14 8.61 -14.72
CA PHE A 61 8.11 9.71 -14.80
C PHE A 61 7.80 10.65 -15.96
N GLN A 62 7.44 10.07 -17.11
CA GLN A 62 6.99 10.81 -18.29
C GLN A 62 5.69 11.56 -17.99
N GLU A 63 4.72 10.88 -17.37
CA GLU A 63 3.44 11.47 -16.99
C GLU A 63 3.63 12.67 -16.04
N ALA A 64 4.51 12.55 -15.04
CA ALA A 64 4.82 13.63 -14.11
C ALA A 64 5.42 14.83 -14.84
N TRP A 65 6.32 14.59 -15.79
CA TRP A 65 6.90 15.64 -16.61
C TRP A 65 5.88 16.30 -17.52
N ASP A 66 5.15 15.54 -18.33
CA ASP A 66 4.21 16.08 -19.32
C ASP A 66 3.11 16.91 -18.65
N LYS A 67 2.57 16.43 -17.53
CA LYS A 67 1.55 17.15 -16.76
C LYS A 67 2.11 18.27 -15.89
N ASN A 68 3.44 18.36 -15.79
CA ASN A 68 4.14 19.26 -14.87
C ASN A 68 3.57 19.19 -13.42
N SER A 69 3.37 17.97 -12.92
CA SER A 69 2.65 17.75 -11.66
C SER A 69 3.29 16.65 -10.83
N VAL A 70 3.07 16.70 -9.51
CA VAL A 70 3.58 15.68 -8.59
C VAL A 70 2.68 14.44 -8.63
N ILE A 71 3.26 13.30 -8.98
CA ILE A 71 2.59 12.00 -8.96
C ILE A 71 2.92 11.27 -7.65
N ARG A 72 1.89 10.70 -7.02
CA ARG A 72 2.01 9.86 -5.84
C ARG A 72 1.31 8.54 -6.10
N LYS A 73 2.07 7.44 -6.14
CA LYS A 73 1.54 6.10 -6.41
C LYS A 73 2.19 5.08 -5.49
N GLU A 74 1.40 4.11 -5.01
CA GLU A 74 1.90 2.94 -4.29
C GLU A 74 1.88 1.75 -5.24
N LYS A 75 3.01 1.04 -5.37
CA LYS A 75 3.10 -0.15 -6.23
C LYS A 75 4.10 -1.17 -5.69
N LYS A 76 3.88 -2.42 -6.07
CA LYS A 76 4.81 -3.51 -5.79
C LYS A 76 5.93 -3.50 -6.81
N PHE A 77 7.17 -3.43 -6.34
CA PHE A 77 8.36 -3.58 -7.15
C PHE A 77 8.75 -5.05 -7.18
N GLN A 78 8.29 -5.76 -8.21
CA GLN A 78 8.46 -7.21 -8.30
C GLN A 78 9.93 -7.62 -8.28
N ARG A 79 10.78 -6.87 -9.01
CA ARG A 79 12.22 -7.09 -9.08
C ARG A 79 12.92 -7.13 -7.72
N TYR A 80 12.46 -6.30 -6.78
CA TYR A 80 13.07 -6.15 -5.47
C TYR A 80 12.26 -6.81 -4.34
N GLY A 81 11.07 -7.34 -4.65
CA GLY A 81 10.22 -8.01 -3.67
C GLY A 81 9.60 -7.05 -2.65
N THR A 82 9.53 -5.76 -2.95
CA THR A 82 9.15 -4.69 -2.02
C THR A 82 7.86 -3.99 -2.44
N TYR A 83 7.19 -3.37 -1.48
CA TYR A 83 6.02 -2.51 -1.70
C TYR A 83 6.41 -1.07 -1.38
N MET A 84 6.35 -0.19 -2.38
CA MET A 84 6.85 1.18 -2.22
C MET A 84 5.83 2.21 -2.64
N ARG A 85 5.91 3.37 -1.98
CA ARG A 85 5.29 4.61 -2.46
C ARG A 85 6.32 5.42 -3.24
N LEU A 86 5.97 5.80 -4.46
CA LEU A 86 6.73 6.76 -5.25
C LEU A 86 6.10 8.14 -5.11
N VAL A 87 6.96 9.13 -4.94
CA VAL A 87 6.63 10.56 -5.08
C VAL A 87 7.52 11.11 -6.18
N ILE A 88 6.93 11.32 -7.35
CA ILE A 88 7.64 11.75 -8.56
C ILE A 88 7.28 13.20 -8.83
N PHE A 89 8.28 14.05 -9.07
CA PHE A 89 8.06 15.45 -9.36
C PHE A 89 9.07 15.97 -10.40
N PRO A 90 8.60 16.74 -11.40
CA PRO A 90 9.48 17.35 -12.38
C PRO A 90 10.11 18.63 -11.82
N MET A 91 11.36 18.88 -12.18
CA MET A 91 12.06 20.15 -11.96
C MET A 91 12.42 20.73 -13.33
N LYS A 92 11.45 21.43 -13.93
CA LYS A 92 11.53 21.91 -15.32
C LYS A 92 12.73 22.82 -15.57
N ASP A 93 13.02 23.71 -14.62
CA ASP A 93 14.14 24.66 -14.71
C ASP A 93 15.51 23.96 -14.79
N GLU A 94 15.59 22.74 -14.25
CA GLU A 94 16.82 21.93 -14.20
C GLU A 94 16.84 20.80 -15.24
N GLY A 95 15.78 20.62 -16.04
CA GLY A 95 15.74 19.56 -17.05
C GLY A 95 15.62 18.14 -16.50
N VAL A 96 15.24 17.97 -15.22
CA VAL A 96 15.27 16.67 -14.54
C VAL A 96 13.92 16.28 -13.93
N VAL A 97 13.74 14.97 -13.73
CA VAL A 97 12.66 14.39 -12.94
C VAL A 97 13.27 13.70 -11.72
N ALA A 98 12.74 14.02 -10.54
CA ALA A 98 13.13 13.39 -9.30
C ALA A 98 12.04 12.45 -8.79
N CYS A 99 12.47 11.40 -8.09
CA CYS A 99 11.59 10.45 -7.44
C CYS A 99 12.13 10.12 -6.05
N ILE A 100 11.21 10.11 -5.08
CA ILE A 100 11.43 9.58 -3.75
C ILE A 100 10.66 8.27 -3.65
N LEU A 101 11.36 7.19 -3.29
CA LEU A 101 10.76 5.91 -2.98
C LEU A 101 10.78 5.70 -1.47
N VAL A 102 9.60 5.43 -0.92
CA VAL A 102 9.39 5.11 0.48
C VAL A 102 9.05 3.63 0.55
N ASP A 103 9.90 2.85 1.22
CA ASP A 103 9.62 1.44 1.48
C ASP A 103 8.47 1.33 2.51
N LEU A 104 7.39 0.67 2.12
CA LEU A 104 6.22 0.40 2.93
C LEU A 104 6.00 -1.12 3.07
N THR A 105 7.03 -1.93 2.81
CA THR A 105 6.93 -3.39 2.76
C THR A 105 6.49 -3.97 4.09
N CYS A 106 7.02 -3.47 5.21
CA CYS A 106 6.66 -3.95 6.55
C CYS A 106 5.19 -3.66 6.86
N GLU A 107 4.75 -2.43 6.65
CA GLU A 107 3.38 -1.97 6.88
C GLU A 107 2.40 -2.68 5.95
N HIS A 108 2.79 -2.90 4.70
CA HIS A 108 2.00 -3.65 3.73
C HIS A 108 1.80 -5.10 4.18
N HIS A 109 2.87 -5.77 4.63
CA HIS A 109 2.77 -7.14 5.16
C HIS A 109 1.90 -7.23 6.40
N GLN A 110 2.07 -6.33 7.37
CA GLN A 110 1.22 -6.30 8.56
C GLN A 110 -0.25 -6.07 8.22
N ARG A 111 -0.53 -5.17 7.27
CA ARG A 111 -1.89 -4.91 6.81
C ARG A 111 -2.51 -6.12 6.14
N GLU A 112 -1.76 -6.80 5.27
CA GLU A 112 -2.22 -8.01 4.58
C GLU A 112 -2.47 -9.17 5.54
N GLU A 113 -1.59 -9.35 6.54
CA GLU A 113 -1.78 -10.39 7.55
C GLU A 113 -3.02 -10.11 8.41
N MET A 114 -3.20 -8.86 8.82
CA MET A 114 -4.39 -8.47 9.58
C MET A 114 -5.68 -8.62 8.78
N ARG A 115 -5.63 -8.39 7.45
CA ARG A 115 -6.74 -8.64 6.55
C ARG A 115 -7.08 -10.13 6.50
N ARG A 116 -6.08 -11.00 6.37
CA ARG A 116 -6.28 -12.47 6.36
C ARG A 116 -6.91 -12.97 7.65
N ILE A 117 -6.41 -12.53 8.80
CA ILE A 117 -6.97 -12.90 10.11
C ILE A 117 -8.45 -12.48 10.20
N LYS A 118 -8.79 -11.27 9.76
CA LYS A 118 -10.19 -10.79 9.75
C LYS A 118 -11.08 -11.66 8.85
N GLU A 119 -10.61 -12.03 7.67
CA GLU A 119 -11.34 -12.90 6.74
C GLU A 119 -11.57 -14.29 7.34
N GLU A 120 -10.56 -14.87 7.97
CA GLU A 120 -10.69 -16.16 8.66
C GLU A 120 -11.68 -16.10 9.82
N LEU A 121 -11.64 -15.02 10.62
CA LEU A 121 -12.59 -14.81 11.71
C LEU A 121 -14.03 -14.70 11.19
N LEU A 122 -14.27 -13.98 10.10
CA LEU A 122 -15.60 -13.87 9.49
C LEU A 122 -16.11 -15.24 8.99
N LEU A 123 -15.25 -16.02 8.33
CA LEU A 123 -15.59 -17.37 7.90
C LEU A 123 -15.94 -18.28 9.09
N ASN A 124 -15.19 -18.19 10.18
CA ASN A 124 -15.44 -18.99 11.37
C ASN A 124 -16.72 -18.56 12.10
N VAL A 125 -17.00 -17.26 12.20
CA VAL A 125 -18.26 -16.74 12.75
C VAL A 125 -19.45 -17.24 11.94
N ASN A 126 -19.39 -17.19 10.61
CA ASN A 126 -20.46 -17.72 9.75
C ASN A 126 -20.71 -19.20 10.00
N LYS A 127 -19.65 -20.02 10.10
CA LYS A 127 -19.78 -21.46 10.45
C LYS A 127 -20.47 -21.68 11.79
N VAL A 128 -20.17 -20.85 12.80
CA VAL A 128 -20.82 -20.95 14.12
C VAL A 128 -22.29 -20.57 14.01
N ILE A 129 -22.62 -19.50 13.28
CA ILE A 129 -24.02 -19.09 13.04
C ILE A 129 -24.80 -20.22 12.36
N ASP A 130 -24.24 -20.82 11.31
CA ASP A 130 -24.88 -21.93 10.60
C ASP A 130 -25.14 -23.13 11.53
N LYS A 131 -24.17 -23.46 12.38
CA LYS A 131 -24.32 -24.53 13.38
C LYS A 131 -25.41 -24.21 14.40
N GLN A 132 -25.46 -22.98 14.91
CA GLN A 132 -26.50 -22.55 15.85
C GLN A 132 -27.89 -22.52 15.19
N MET A 133 -27.99 -22.15 13.90
CA MET A 133 -29.24 -22.18 13.16
C MET A 133 -29.75 -23.61 12.93
N HIS A 134 -28.84 -24.56 12.66
CA HIS A 134 -29.20 -25.98 12.59
C HIS A 134 -29.71 -26.53 13.93
N ILE A 135 -29.03 -26.20 15.03
CA ILE A 135 -29.46 -26.57 16.38
C ILE A 135 -30.84 -25.98 16.69
N ALA A 136 -31.08 -24.71 16.35
CA ALA A 136 -32.38 -24.07 16.53
C ALA A 136 -33.50 -24.77 15.74
N GLN A 137 -33.22 -25.22 14.51
CA GLN A 137 -34.16 -26.02 13.72
C GLN A 137 -34.47 -27.37 14.36
N GLN A 138 -33.47 -28.05 14.93
CA GLN A 138 -33.66 -29.30 15.66
C GLN A 138 -34.46 -29.11 16.95
N ILE A 139 -34.15 -28.06 17.71
CA ILE A 139 -34.89 -27.65 18.91
C ILE A 139 -36.35 -27.37 18.55
N ALA A 140 -36.62 -26.58 17.50
CA ALA A 140 -37.98 -26.31 17.01
C ALA A 140 -38.71 -27.60 16.59
N GLY A 141 -38.02 -28.52 15.89
CA GLY A 141 -38.57 -29.83 15.54
C GLY A 141 -38.88 -30.72 16.75
N LEU A 142 -38.10 -30.60 17.83
CA LEU A 142 -38.30 -31.32 19.10
C LEU A 142 -39.37 -30.69 19.99
N LEU A 143 -39.51 -29.36 19.96
CA LEU A 143 -40.49 -28.61 20.77
C LEU A 143 -41.86 -28.47 20.09
N GLY A 144 -41.96 -28.72 18.78
CA GLY A 144 -43.23 -28.61 18.05
C GLY A 144 -43.75 -27.18 17.89
N GLU A 145 -42.98 -26.16 18.26
CA GLU A 145 -43.32 -24.74 18.07
C GLU A 145 -43.02 -24.30 16.63
N THR A 146 -43.98 -23.65 15.98
CA THR A 146 -43.85 -23.30 14.57
C THR A 146 -42.87 -22.14 14.36
N THR A 147 -41.90 -22.32 13.46
CA THR A 147 -40.80 -21.38 13.13
C THR A 147 -41.27 -19.94 12.82
N ALA A 148 -42.53 -19.77 12.42
CA ALA A 148 -43.15 -18.46 12.18
C ALA A 148 -43.27 -17.62 13.47
N GLU A 149 -43.61 -18.24 14.59
CA GLU A 149 -43.85 -17.53 15.87
C GLU A 149 -42.53 -17.07 16.49
N ALA A 150 -41.49 -17.92 16.42
CA ALA A 150 -40.14 -17.57 16.85
C ALA A 150 -39.55 -16.44 15.98
N LYS A 151 -39.77 -16.47 14.66
CA LYS A 151 -39.29 -15.42 13.74
C LYS A 151 -39.93 -14.07 14.04
N VAL A 152 -41.23 -14.03 14.35
CA VAL A 152 -41.93 -12.80 14.74
C VAL A 152 -41.35 -12.23 16.04
N SER A 153 -41.08 -13.09 17.02
CA SER A 153 -40.53 -12.66 18.32
C SER A 153 -39.11 -12.11 18.18
N LEU A 154 -38.25 -12.77 17.40
CA LEU A 154 -36.88 -12.29 17.14
C LEU A 154 -36.85 -10.97 16.34
N ILE A 155 -37.78 -10.77 15.39
CA ILE A 155 -37.91 -9.49 14.67
C ILE A 155 -38.33 -8.37 15.63
N LYS A 156 -39.25 -8.63 16.57
CA LYS A 156 -39.64 -7.64 17.58
C LYS A 156 -38.47 -7.24 18.47
N ILE A 157 -37.68 -8.20 18.94
CA ILE A 157 -36.47 -7.94 19.74
C ILE A 157 -35.46 -7.11 18.96
N ARG A 158 -35.19 -7.47 17.69
CA ARG A 158 -34.29 -6.70 16.82
C ARG A 158 -34.72 -5.25 16.68
N ASN A 159 -36.01 -5.00 16.48
CA ASN A 159 -36.52 -3.64 16.30
C ASN A 159 -36.41 -2.81 17.58
N ALA A 160 -36.68 -3.41 18.75
CA ALA A 160 -36.50 -2.74 20.04
C ALA A 160 -35.04 -2.34 20.28
N LEU A 161 -34.09 -3.22 19.96
CA LEU A 161 -32.65 -2.92 20.05
C LEU A 161 -32.20 -1.85 19.05
N ASN A 162 -32.88 -1.71 17.90
CA ASN A 162 -32.54 -0.72 16.89
C ASN A 162 -33.10 0.69 17.21
N GLU A 163 -34.13 0.79 18.06
CA GLU A 163 -34.69 2.06 18.53
C GLU A 163 -33.85 2.69 19.64
N GLU A 164 -33.09 1.89 20.41
CA GLU A 164 -32.18 2.38 21.45
C GLU A 164 -30.83 2.92 20.91
N ILE A 165 -30.58 2.81 19.60
CA ILE A 165 -29.32 3.25 18.95
C ILE A 165 -29.46 4.65 18.29
N LYS A 166 -30.58 5.36 18.49
CA LYS A 166 -30.76 6.74 18.01
C LYS A 166 -30.45 7.80 19.06
#